data_AF-A0A0F4UWI0-F1
#
_entry.id   AF-A0A0F4UWI0-F1
#
_cell.length_a   1.000
_cell.length_b   1.000
_cell.length_c   1.000
_cell.angle_alpha   90.00
_cell.angle_beta   90.00
_cell.angle_gamma   90.00
#
_symmetry.space_group_name_H-M   'P 1'
#
loop_
_entity.id
_entity.type
_entity.pdbx_description
1 polymer ?
#
loop_
_entity_poly.entity_id
_entity_poly.type
_entity_poly.pdbx_seq_one_letter_code
_entity_poly.pdbx_strand_id
1 'polypeptide(L)'
;MRIHVTFIDRVGITQEVLALLGGRRFNLDAVEMVPPNVYIDAPTLGADVLEELREAFLGVQGVQAVTMVDILPGQRRRLQLDALLAASTDPVLAVDERGHVLLANPALIALCGREPAGEPLTALFDDPSLQQTLIEHGYRLPMHEVSLGGQTLLLDAMPITDAGALLTLYHPNRIGERLSALHHDHAEGFDALLGESPAIRTLKARAQRVATLDAPLLIQGETGTGKELVARACHAISARHDSPFLALNCAALPESLAESELFGYAAGAFTGAQRGGKLGLLELADQGTVFLDEVGEMSPYLQAKLLRFLSDGCFRRVGGDREVRVNVRVLSATHRDLEKMVSEGSFREDLFYRLNVLNLQVPPLRERGHDILLMANHFMQQACAQIQRPVCRLAPGTYPALLGNRWPGNVRQLQNVIFRAAAICENPLVDIDDLDIARTAMERQNDGEVGSLEEAVESFEKNLLEQLYSSYPSSRLLAARLHTSHSAIAIRLRKYGIPNKQ
;
A
#
# COMPACT_ATOMS: atom_id res chain seq x y z
N MET A 1 11.14 43.85 32.55
CA MET A 1 12.34 43.97 31.70
C MET A 1 13.20 42.73 31.90
N ARG A 2 13.79 42.19 30.83
CA ARG A 2 14.63 40.98 30.91
C ARG A 2 16.06 41.30 30.50
N ILE A 3 17.01 41.02 31.39
CA ILE A 3 18.42 41.40 31.26
C ILE A 3 19.25 40.13 31.07
N HIS A 4 20.21 40.19 30.15
CA HIS A 4 21.22 39.16 29.92
C HIS A 4 22.60 39.74 30.26
N VAL A 5 23.27 39.13 31.25
CA VAL A 5 24.64 39.48 31.65
C VAL A 5 25.57 38.34 31.23
N THR A 6 26.57 38.67 30.41
CA THR A 6 27.65 37.75 30.02
C THR A 6 28.88 38.05 30.86
N PHE A 7 29.53 37.03 31.38
CA PHE A 7 30.71 37.19 32.23
C PHE A 7 31.78 36.13 31.97
N ILE A 8 32.93 36.26 32.62
CA ILE A 8 33.97 35.23 32.69
C ILE A 8 33.68 34.39 33.93
N ASP A 9 33.54 33.08 33.75
CA ASP A 9 33.19 32.18 34.85
C ASP A 9 34.25 32.23 35.96
N ARG A 10 33.81 32.62 37.17
CA ARG A 10 34.64 32.67 38.38
C ARG A 10 33.77 32.52 39.62
N VAL A 11 34.39 32.06 40.70
CA VAL A 11 33.71 31.94 42.00
C VAL A 11 33.16 33.30 42.44
N GLY A 12 31.89 33.33 42.83
CA GLY A 12 31.21 34.50 43.39
C GLY A 12 30.58 35.46 42.38
N ILE A 13 30.84 35.34 41.07
CA ILE A 13 30.39 36.34 40.08
C ILE A 13 28.87 36.46 40.00
N THR A 14 28.15 35.34 39.98
CA THR A 14 26.68 35.32 39.97
C THR A 14 26.11 35.97 41.23
N GLN A 15 26.75 35.76 42.39
CA GLN A 15 26.32 36.37 43.66
C GLN A 15 26.55 37.88 43.64
N GLU A 16 27.69 38.35 43.14
CA GLU A 16 28.00 39.77 43.01
C GLU A 16 27.02 40.49 42.07
N VAL A 17 26.69 39.87 40.93
CA VAL A 17 25.68 40.37 39.99
C VAL A 17 24.29 40.44 40.65
N LEU A 18 23.84 39.38 41.31
CA LEU A 18 22.52 39.38 41.97
C LEU A 18 22.45 40.30 43.19
N ALA A 19 23.56 40.51 43.91
CA ALA A 19 23.64 41.41 45.07
C ALA A 19 23.37 42.88 44.68
N LEU A 20 23.77 43.30 43.47
CA LEU A 20 23.48 44.65 42.96
C LEU A 20 21.97 44.89 42.78
N LEU A 21 21.21 43.87 42.41
CA LEU A 21 19.76 43.92 42.30
C LEU A 21 19.09 43.85 43.67
N GLY A 22 19.57 42.96 44.54
CA GLY A 22 19.07 42.79 45.91
C GLY A 22 19.27 44.04 46.78
N GLY A 23 20.42 44.72 46.64
CA GLY A 23 20.74 45.97 47.36
C GLY A 23 19.80 47.13 47.02
N ARG A 24 19.15 47.09 45.86
CA ARG A 24 18.16 48.08 45.40
C ARG A 24 16.70 47.62 45.59
N ARG A 25 16.47 46.47 46.23
CA ARG A 25 15.15 45.87 46.53
C ARG A 25 14.25 45.64 45.30
N PHE A 26 14.82 45.31 44.15
CA PHE A 26 14.01 44.95 42.98
C PHE A 26 13.38 43.56 43.15
N ASN A 27 12.13 43.41 42.71
CA ASN A 27 11.47 42.12 42.63
C ASN A 27 11.89 41.42 41.33
N LEU A 28 12.32 40.16 41.44
CA LEU A 28 12.74 39.32 40.32
C LEU A 28 11.73 38.20 40.17
N ASP A 29 11.15 38.06 38.97
CA ASP A 29 10.19 37.00 38.66
C ASP A 29 10.91 35.68 38.36
N ALA A 30 12.09 35.76 37.74
CA ALA A 30 12.92 34.60 37.40
C ALA A 30 14.40 34.96 37.24
N VAL A 31 15.27 34.01 37.57
CA VAL A 31 16.72 34.09 37.30
C VAL A 31 17.17 32.75 36.72
N GLU A 32 17.76 32.78 35.53
CA GLU A 32 18.28 31.60 34.86
C GLU A 32 19.80 31.70 34.71
N MET A 33 20.50 30.66 35.15
CA MET A 33 21.96 30.59 35.13
C MET A 33 22.38 29.55 34.11
N VAL A 34 23.02 30.01 33.03
CA VAL A 34 23.55 29.17 31.95
C VAL A 34 24.99 29.61 31.71
N PRO A 35 25.98 29.04 32.42
CA PRO A 35 27.35 29.53 32.37
C PRO A 35 27.82 29.65 30.92
N PRO A 36 28.44 30.78 30.52
CA PRO A 36 28.89 31.90 31.37
C PRO A 36 27.91 33.10 31.41
N ASN A 37 26.61 32.83 31.41
CA ASN A 37 25.54 33.83 31.30
C ASN A 37 24.57 33.75 32.48
N VAL A 38 24.02 34.90 32.86
CA VAL A 38 22.88 35.01 33.77
C VAL A 38 21.79 35.83 33.09
N TYR A 39 20.57 35.31 33.13
CA TYR A 39 19.37 35.96 32.59
C TYR A 39 18.41 36.25 33.73
N ILE A 40 17.84 37.45 33.75
CA ILE A 40 17.08 37.98 34.87
C ILE A 40 15.79 38.59 34.34
N ASP A 41 14.64 38.13 34.82
CA ASP A 41 13.35 38.80 34.60
C ASP A 41 13.00 39.68 35.79
N ALA A 42 13.02 40.99 35.56
CA ALA A 42 12.69 42.03 36.52
C ALA A 42 11.56 42.90 35.91
N PRO A 43 10.29 42.51 36.04
CA PRO A 43 9.17 43.19 35.36
C PRO A 43 8.99 44.65 35.80
N THR A 44 9.37 44.96 37.04
CA THR A 44 9.19 46.27 37.69
C THR A 44 10.29 47.29 37.38
N LEU A 45 11.28 46.92 36.57
CA LEU A 45 12.40 47.80 36.23
C LEU A 45 12.00 48.85 35.17
N GLY A 46 12.22 50.12 35.48
CA GLY A 46 12.07 51.24 34.53
C GLY A 46 13.32 51.46 33.66
N ALA A 47 13.17 52.15 32.53
CA ALA A 47 14.25 52.40 31.58
C ALA A 47 15.40 53.25 32.18
N ASP A 48 15.10 54.24 33.00
CA ASP A 48 16.12 55.13 33.60
C ASP A 48 17.03 54.39 34.59
N VAL A 49 16.46 53.42 35.31
CA VAL A 49 17.15 52.57 36.29
C VAL A 49 18.05 51.53 35.59
N LEU A 50 17.74 51.17 34.35
CA LEU A 50 18.47 50.18 33.58
C LEU A 50 19.89 50.66 33.22
N GLU A 51 20.05 51.91 32.81
CA GLU A 51 21.38 52.44 32.45
C GLU A 51 22.30 52.52 33.68
N GLU A 52 21.77 52.94 34.83
CA GLU A 52 22.55 52.90 36.08
C GLU A 52 22.94 51.48 36.50
N LEU A 53 22.03 50.52 36.34
CA LEU A 53 22.30 49.11 36.64
C LEU A 53 23.30 48.51 35.66
N ARG A 54 23.23 48.90 34.39
CA ARG A 54 24.17 48.47 33.36
C ARG A 54 25.59 48.94 33.67
N GLU A 55 25.77 50.19 34.09
CA GLU A 55 27.07 50.69 34.56
C GLU A 55 27.55 49.93 35.80
N ALA A 56 26.66 49.69 36.77
CA ALA A 56 27.00 48.94 37.98
C ALA A 56 27.41 47.49 37.67
N PHE A 57 26.73 46.81 36.75
CA PHE A 57 27.07 45.46 36.30
C PHE A 57 28.42 45.43 35.58
N LEU A 58 28.68 46.39 34.69
CA LEU A 58 29.98 46.48 34.00
C LEU A 58 31.14 46.80 34.94
N GLY A 59 30.87 47.42 36.09
CA GLY A 59 31.83 47.64 37.16
C GLY A 59 32.23 46.37 37.92
N VAL A 60 31.46 45.27 37.81
CA VAL A 60 31.80 43.99 38.42
C VAL A 60 32.92 43.32 37.61
N GLN A 61 34.05 43.07 38.26
CA GLN A 61 35.21 42.46 37.61
C GLN A 61 34.84 41.10 36.99
N GLY A 62 35.01 40.98 35.67
CA GLY A 62 34.71 39.78 34.91
C GLY A 62 33.38 39.81 34.16
N VAL A 63 32.52 40.82 34.35
CA VAL A 63 31.37 41.05 33.46
C VAL A 63 31.87 41.61 32.13
N GLN A 64 31.40 41.03 31.03
CA GLN A 64 31.83 41.38 29.67
C GLN A 64 30.78 42.20 28.93
N ALA A 65 29.50 41.88 29.12
CA ALA A 65 28.40 42.53 28.43
C ALA A 65 27.11 42.46 29.24
N VAL A 66 26.25 43.45 29.04
CA VAL A 66 24.90 43.51 29.59
C VAL A 66 23.98 43.95 28.45
N THR A 67 23.02 43.11 28.11
CA THR A 67 22.06 43.34 27.02
C THR A 67 20.64 43.08 27.47
N MET A 68 19.68 43.60 26.71
CA MET A 68 18.26 43.31 26.91
C MET A 68 17.86 42.16 26.01
N VAL A 69 17.03 41.26 26.55
CA VAL A 69 16.45 40.14 25.79
C VAL A 69 14.94 40.21 25.81
N ASP A 70 14.31 39.78 24.73
CA ASP A 70 12.84 39.76 24.69
C ASP A 70 12.25 38.61 25.48
N ILE A 71 13.00 37.51 25.69
CA ILE A 71 12.53 36.30 26.35
C ILE A 71 13.71 35.59 27.04
N LEU A 72 13.45 34.98 28.21
CA LEU A 72 14.46 34.17 28.88
C LEU A 72 14.74 32.86 28.10
N PRO A 73 15.96 32.29 28.17
CA PRO A 73 16.29 31.06 27.46
C PRO A 73 15.36 29.87 27.79
N GLY A 74 14.98 29.69 29.04
CA GLY A 74 14.07 28.64 29.50
C GLY A 74 12.66 28.81 28.94
N GLN A 75 12.13 30.04 28.99
CA GLN A 75 10.87 30.38 28.33
C GLN A 75 10.93 30.17 26.81
N ARG A 76 12.03 30.57 26.17
CA ARG A 76 12.24 30.36 24.72
C ARG A 76 12.29 28.88 24.38
N ARG A 77 13.01 28.07 25.15
CA ARG A 77 13.11 26.63 24.97
C ARG A 77 11.74 25.96 25.15
N ARG A 78 10.95 26.41 26.13
CA ARG A 78 9.56 25.94 26.33
C ARG A 78 8.69 26.28 25.12
N LEU A 79 8.68 27.54 24.66
CA LEU A 79 7.92 27.93 23.47
C LEU A 79 8.33 27.15 22.22
N GLN A 80 9.63 26.85 22.06
CA GLN A 80 10.12 26.02 20.97
C GLN A 80 9.59 24.58 21.06
N LEU A 81 9.61 23.98 22.25
CA LEU A 81 9.04 22.64 22.47
C LEU A 81 7.53 22.64 22.23
N ASP A 82 6.80 23.62 22.76
CA ASP A 82 5.36 23.77 22.55
C ASP A 82 5.03 23.93 21.06
N ALA A 83 5.81 24.72 20.32
CA ALA A 83 5.66 24.89 18.88
C ALA A 83 5.95 23.60 18.09
N LEU A 84 6.99 22.84 18.47
CA LEU A 84 7.29 21.54 17.85
C LEU A 84 6.16 20.52 18.09
N LEU A 85 5.64 20.45 19.32
CA LEU A 85 4.53 19.57 19.66
C LEU A 85 3.24 19.99 18.94
N ALA A 86 2.98 21.30 18.83
CA ALA A 86 1.83 21.84 18.10
C ALA A 86 1.89 21.63 16.58
N ALA A 87 3.09 21.57 16.01
CA ALA A 87 3.27 21.25 14.59
C ALA A 87 3.02 19.76 14.27
N SER A 88 3.13 18.88 15.26
CA SER A 88 2.83 17.45 15.09
C SER A 88 1.32 17.23 14.96
N THR A 89 0.91 16.58 13.87
CA THR A 89 -0.49 16.21 13.64
C THR A 89 -0.92 14.93 14.36
N ASP A 90 0.04 14.06 14.71
CA ASP A 90 -0.23 12.88 15.53
C ASP A 90 -0.44 13.28 17.01
N PRO A 91 -1.40 12.67 17.73
CA PRO A 91 -1.49 12.78 19.18
C PRO A 91 -0.22 12.27 19.86
N VAL A 92 0.39 13.12 20.68
CA VAL A 92 1.65 12.85 21.38
C VAL A 92 1.52 13.25 22.84
N LEU A 93 2.01 12.39 23.74
CA LEU A 93 2.20 12.68 25.15
C LEU A 93 3.58 12.29 25.64
N ALA A 94 4.12 13.05 26.58
CA ALA A 94 5.26 12.64 27.39
C ALA A 94 4.77 12.18 28.76
N VAL A 95 5.35 11.12 29.29
CA VAL A 95 5.07 10.58 30.63
C VAL A 95 6.32 10.46 31.47
N ASP A 96 6.18 10.56 32.79
CA ASP A 96 7.26 10.30 33.73
C ASP A 96 7.53 8.79 33.92
N GLU A 97 8.52 8.45 34.75
CA GLU A 97 8.88 7.06 35.07
C GLU A 97 7.73 6.26 35.71
N ARG A 98 6.74 6.95 36.30
CA ARG A 98 5.56 6.36 36.93
C ARG A 98 4.36 6.29 36.01
N GLY A 99 4.46 6.78 34.78
CA GLY A 99 3.37 6.80 33.81
C GLY A 99 2.35 7.92 34.03
N HIS A 100 2.74 9.04 34.65
CA HIS A 100 1.91 10.25 34.70
C HIS A 100 2.22 11.16 33.53
N VAL A 101 1.19 11.74 32.91
CA VAL A 101 1.32 12.65 31.77
C VAL A 101 2.03 13.93 32.21
N LEU A 102 3.18 14.22 31.60
CA LEU A 102 3.93 15.46 31.78
C LEU A 102 3.47 16.54 30.81
N LEU A 103 3.27 16.17 29.55
CA LEU A 103 2.91 17.06 28.45
C LEU A 103 2.00 16.33 27.47
N ALA A 104 1.07 17.06 26.87
CA ALA A 104 0.21 16.61 25.79
C ALA A 104 0.25 17.66 24.67
N ASN A 105 0.30 17.20 23.42
CA ASN A 105 0.18 18.13 22.29
C ASN A 105 -1.30 18.48 22.00
N PRO A 106 -1.57 19.54 21.22
CA PRO A 106 -2.93 19.95 20.88
C PRO A 106 -3.78 18.84 20.23
N ALA A 107 -3.17 17.96 19.42
CA ALA A 107 -3.87 16.84 18.80
C ALA A 107 -4.39 15.83 19.85
N LEU A 108 -3.60 15.51 20.86
CA LEU A 108 -4.05 14.64 21.97
C LEU A 108 -5.10 15.31 22.84
N ILE A 109 -4.95 16.60 23.14
CA ILE A 109 -5.92 17.36 23.94
C ILE A 109 -7.28 17.39 23.24
N ALA A 110 -7.28 17.63 21.92
CA ALA A 110 -8.49 17.59 21.11
C ALA A 110 -9.17 16.21 21.13
N LEU A 111 -8.38 15.13 21.08
CA LEU A 111 -8.86 13.75 21.15
C LEU A 111 -9.43 13.40 22.53
N CYS A 112 -8.79 13.85 23.62
CA CYS A 112 -9.26 13.63 24.99
C CYS A 112 -10.44 14.54 25.36
N GLY A 113 -10.62 15.67 24.66
CA GLY A 113 -11.58 16.72 24.98
C GLY A 113 -11.22 17.56 26.21
N ARG A 114 -10.02 17.37 26.77
CA ARG A 114 -9.51 18.01 27.99
C ARG A 114 -7.99 17.90 28.07
N GLU A 115 -7.37 18.73 28.92
CA GLU A 115 -5.93 18.67 29.23
C GLU A 115 -5.64 17.50 30.18
N PRO A 116 -4.83 16.49 29.79
CA PRO A 116 -4.57 15.32 30.64
C PRO A 116 -3.31 15.47 31.51
N ALA A 117 -2.61 16.61 31.48
CA ALA A 117 -1.38 16.79 32.25
C ALA A 117 -1.57 16.51 33.76
N GLY A 118 -0.69 15.70 34.33
CA GLY A 118 -0.71 15.25 35.73
C GLY A 118 -1.50 13.97 35.98
N GLU A 119 -2.24 13.46 35.00
CA GLU A 119 -3.03 12.24 35.16
C GLU A 119 -2.24 10.96 34.86
N PRO A 120 -2.58 9.83 35.49
CA PRO A 120 -1.99 8.54 35.13
C PRO A 120 -2.54 8.02 33.79
N LEU A 121 -1.74 7.24 33.06
CA LEU A 121 -2.15 6.61 31.80
C LEU A 121 -3.44 5.78 31.93
N THR A 122 -3.67 5.15 33.09
CA THR A 122 -4.91 4.39 33.38
C THR A 122 -6.17 5.23 33.39
N ALA A 123 -6.07 6.56 33.53
CA ALA A 123 -7.21 7.48 33.43
C ALA A 123 -7.48 7.94 31.99
N LEU A 124 -6.51 7.77 31.08
CA LEU A 124 -6.65 8.12 29.67
C LEU A 124 -7.16 6.94 28.84
N PHE A 125 -6.54 5.77 28.99
CA PHE A 125 -6.81 4.61 28.13
C PHE A 125 -7.78 3.63 28.78
N ASP A 126 -8.61 2.97 27.98
CA ASP A 126 -9.52 1.91 28.45
C ASP A 126 -8.79 0.56 28.69
N ASP A 127 -7.56 0.61 29.22
CA ASP A 127 -6.74 -0.55 29.57
C ASP A 127 -6.03 -0.29 30.93
N PRO A 128 -6.54 -0.88 32.02
CA PRO A 128 -5.96 -0.72 33.36
C PRO A 128 -4.54 -1.30 33.49
N SER A 129 -4.16 -2.22 32.60
CA SER A 129 -2.88 -2.94 32.65
C SER A 129 -1.80 -2.27 31.80
N LEU A 130 -2.18 -1.35 30.91
CA LEU A 130 -1.28 -0.70 29.97
C LEU A 130 -0.10 0.00 30.66
N GLN A 131 -0.40 0.82 31.67
CA GLN A 131 0.62 1.59 32.40
C GLN A 131 1.66 0.67 33.03
N GLN A 132 1.20 -0.36 33.75
CA GLN A 132 2.09 -1.33 34.39
C GLN A 132 2.94 -2.07 33.35
N THR A 133 2.32 -2.50 32.25
CA THR A 133 2.98 -3.24 31.18
C THR A 133 4.07 -2.41 30.49
N LEU A 134 3.80 -1.13 30.22
CA LEU A 134 4.76 -0.19 29.65
C LEU A 134 5.97 0.01 30.58
N ILE A 135 5.72 0.21 31.87
CA ILE A 135 6.78 0.42 32.87
C ILE A 135 7.64 -0.84 33.01
N GLU A 136 7.03 -2.02 33.14
CA GLU A 136 7.75 -3.30 33.26
C GLU A 136 8.68 -3.59 32.08
N HIS A 137 8.30 -3.15 30.88
CA HIS A 137 9.12 -3.32 29.67
C HIS A 137 9.99 -2.09 29.38
N GLY A 138 10.09 -1.13 30.29
CA GLY A 138 10.90 0.09 30.14
C GLY A 138 10.50 0.90 28.89
N TYR A 139 9.20 0.92 28.58
CA TYR A 139 8.61 1.55 27.39
C TYR A 139 9.16 1.03 26.05
N ARG A 140 9.70 -0.20 26.03
CA ARG A 140 10.18 -0.88 24.82
C ARG A 140 9.25 -2.03 24.46
N LEU A 141 8.06 -1.67 24.00
CA LEU A 141 7.12 -2.62 23.44
C LEU A 141 7.06 -2.41 21.92
N PRO A 142 6.78 -3.46 21.14
CA PRO A 142 6.25 -3.27 19.79
C PRO A 142 5.09 -2.25 19.77
N MET A 143 4.66 -1.83 18.59
CA MET A 143 3.44 -1.04 18.49
C MET A 143 2.24 -1.90 18.88
N HIS A 144 1.36 -1.42 19.75
CA HIS A 144 0.18 -2.17 20.21
C HIS A 144 -1.06 -1.28 20.18
N GLU A 145 -2.22 -1.93 20.08
CA GLU A 145 -3.51 -1.24 20.06
C GLU A 145 -3.91 -0.75 21.44
N VAL A 146 -4.47 0.46 21.48
CA VAL A 146 -5.08 1.08 22.66
C VAL A 146 -6.42 1.71 22.31
N SER A 147 -7.29 1.86 23.31
CA SER A 147 -8.56 2.56 23.18
C SER A 147 -8.50 3.89 23.92
N LEU A 148 -8.83 4.99 23.23
CA LEU A 148 -8.89 6.34 23.78
C LEU A 148 -10.12 7.06 23.24
N GLY A 149 -11.01 7.51 24.13
CA GLY A 149 -12.24 8.21 23.72
C GLY A 149 -13.17 7.38 22.83
N GLY A 150 -13.16 6.04 23.00
CA GLY A 150 -13.90 5.10 22.15
C GLY A 150 -13.29 4.87 20.76
N GLN A 151 -12.15 5.48 20.44
CA GLN A 151 -11.41 5.25 19.21
C GLN A 151 -10.28 4.25 19.41
N THR A 152 -10.08 3.39 18.43
CA THR A 152 -8.97 2.44 18.40
C THR A 152 -7.76 3.08 17.74
N LEU A 153 -6.64 3.11 18.45
CA LEU A 153 -5.38 3.73 18.03
C LEU A 153 -4.22 2.77 18.25
N LEU A 154 -3.10 3.04 17.58
CA LEU A 154 -1.85 2.34 17.78
C LEU A 154 -0.89 3.19 18.59
N LEU A 155 -0.45 2.67 19.73
CA LEU A 155 0.51 3.31 20.60
C LEU A 155 1.92 2.84 20.27
N ASP A 156 2.79 3.80 20.01
CA ASP A 156 4.23 3.63 19.92
C ASP A 156 4.91 4.34 21.09
N ALA A 157 5.76 3.62 21.80
CA ALA A 157 6.41 4.11 23.01
C ALA A 157 7.92 4.24 22.76
N MET A 158 8.44 5.44 22.95
CA MET A 158 9.86 5.74 22.85
C MET A 158 10.39 6.17 24.22
N PRO A 159 11.25 5.37 24.89
CA PRO A 159 11.80 5.74 26.18
C PRO A 159 12.69 6.97 26.06
N ILE A 160 12.57 7.87 27.04
CA ILE A 160 13.45 9.03 27.21
C ILE A 160 14.35 8.74 28.40
N THR A 161 15.65 8.67 28.14
CA THR A 161 16.67 8.39 29.17
C THR A 161 16.49 9.35 30.36
N ASP A 162 16.36 8.79 31.56
CA ASP A 162 16.24 9.51 32.84
C ASP A 162 15.04 10.47 32.96
N ALA A 163 14.02 10.33 32.10
CA ALA A 163 12.86 11.23 32.09
C ALA A 163 11.49 10.58 31.80
N GLY A 164 11.44 9.26 31.59
CA GLY A 164 10.21 8.50 31.32
C GLY A 164 10.08 8.10 29.84
N ALA A 165 9.00 8.49 29.15
CA ALA A 165 8.78 8.11 27.75
C ALA A 165 7.95 9.12 26.95
N LEU A 166 8.15 9.11 25.64
CA LEU A 166 7.28 9.75 24.65
C LEU A 166 6.36 8.68 24.05
N LEU A 167 5.06 8.90 24.12
CA LEU A 167 4.06 8.03 23.50
C LEU A 167 3.43 8.77 22.33
N THR A 168 3.39 8.12 21.17
CA THR A 168 2.73 8.63 19.96
C THR A 168 1.59 7.70 19.60
N LEU A 169 0.44 8.28 19.28
CA LEU A 169 -0.74 7.52 18.85
C LEU A 169 -0.94 7.71 17.34
N TYR A 170 -1.09 6.60 16.64
CA TYR A 170 -1.39 6.60 15.21
C TYR A 170 -2.76 6.02 14.95
N HIS A 171 -3.49 6.62 14.01
CA HIS A 171 -4.65 5.94 13.43
C HIS A 171 -4.17 4.79 12.52
N PRO A 172 -4.88 3.65 12.49
CA PRO A 172 -4.58 2.53 11.59
C PRO A 172 -4.44 2.93 10.11
N ASN A 173 -5.29 3.84 9.62
CA ASN A 173 -5.28 4.32 8.24
C ASN A 173 -3.98 5.04 7.87
N ARG A 174 -3.36 5.80 8.79
CA ARG A 174 -2.10 6.52 8.55
C ARG A 174 -0.92 5.56 8.30
N ILE A 175 -0.97 4.36 8.87
CA ILE A 175 -0.02 3.29 8.54
C ILE A 175 -0.31 2.75 7.14
N GLY A 176 -1.59 2.54 6.82
CA GLY A 176 -2.00 2.20 5.47
C GLY A 176 -1.58 3.21 4.41
N GLU A 177 -1.65 4.52 4.70
CA GLU A 177 -1.21 5.60 3.81
C GLU A 177 0.29 5.48 3.52
N ARG A 178 1.11 5.27 4.57
CA ARG A 178 2.55 5.03 4.41
C ARG A 178 2.84 3.77 3.59
N LEU A 179 2.14 2.68 3.85
CA LEU A 179 2.27 1.44 3.08
C LEU A 179 1.86 1.61 1.62
N SER A 180 0.79 2.36 1.38
CA SER A 180 0.32 2.68 0.03
C SER A 180 1.33 3.55 -0.71
N ALA A 181 1.90 4.56 -0.06
CA ALA A 181 2.95 5.44 -0.61
C ALA A 181 4.24 4.68 -0.97
N LEU A 182 4.62 3.65 -0.20
CA LEU A 182 5.75 2.77 -0.56
C LEU A 182 5.49 1.94 -1.82
N HIS A 183 4.23 1.75 -2.19
CA HIS A 183 3.82 0.99 -3.38
C HIS A 183 3.42 1.89 -4.56
N HIS A 184 3.55 3.22 -4.45
CA HIS A 184 3.22 4.23 -5.49
C HIS A 184 4.14 4.23 -6.73
N ASP A 185 5.07 3.27 -6.87
CA ASP A 185 5.97 3.17 -8.04
C ASP A 185 5.28 2.79 -9.37
N HIS A 186 3.94 2.71 -9.40
CA HIS A 186 3.18 2.30 -10.58
C HIS A 186 2.41 3.49 -11.16
N ALA A 187 2.47 3.66 -12.49
CA ALA A 187 1.78 4.73 -13.21
C ALA A 187 0.30 4.84 -12.79
N GLU A 188 -0.09 6.02 -12.32
CA GLU A 188 -1.42 6.28 -11.78
C GLU A 188 -2.37 6.86 -12.83
N GLY A 189 -3.65 6.50 -12.72
CA GLY A 189 -4.70 7.02 -13.59
C GLY A 189 -4.92 6.28 -14.91
N PHE A 190 -5.87 6.79 -15.70
CA PHE A 190 -6.34 6.13 -16.93
C PHE A 190 -5.35 6.19 -18.10
N ASP A 191 -4.29 6.99 -17.97
CA ASP A 191 -3.21 7.07 -18.96
C ASP A 191 -2.30 5.83 -18.93
N ALA A 192 -2.23 5.15 -17.78
CA ALA A 192 -1.55 3.86 -17.64
C ALA A 192 -2.23 2.73 -18.45
N LEU A 193 -3.53 2.88 -18.75
CA LEU A 193 -4.26 1.94 -19.60
C LEU A 193 -4.00 2.27 -21.07
N LEU A 194 -2.91 1.73 -21.62
CA LEU A 194 -2.51 1.95 -23.01
C LEU A 194 -3.55 1.46 -24.02
N GLY A 195 -3.73 2.26 -25.07
CA GLY A 195 -4.57 1.92 -26.22
C GLY A 195 -5.60 3.00 -26.57
N GLU A 196 -6.07 2.93 -27.81
CA GLU A 196 -7.03 3.84 -28.41
C GLU A 196 -8.19 3.13 -29.11
N SER A 197 -8.25 1.79 -29.07
CA SER A 197 -9.36 1.04 -29.65
C SER A 197 -10.73 1.48 -29.11
N PRO A 198 -11.82 1.32 -29.90
CA PRO A 198 -13.17 1.62 -29.41
C PRO A 198 -13.52 0.88 -28.12
N ALA A 199 -13.04 -0.36 -27.97
CA ALA A 199 -13.24 -1.17 -26.76
C ALA A 199 -12.58 -0.54 -25.53
N ILE A 200 -11.31 -0.14 -25.62
CA ILE A 200 -10.61 0.48 -24.48
C ILE A 200 -11.14 1.89 -24.19
N ARG A 201 -11.48 2.69 -25.21
CA ARG A 201 -12.11 4.01 -25.01
C ARG A 201 -13.46 3.89 -24.28
N THR A 202 -14.26 2.88 -24.65
CA THR A 202 -15.53 2.59 -23.97
C THR A 202 -15.31 2.16 -22.53
N LEU A 203 -14.31 1.30 -22.26
CA LEU A 203 -13.92 0.93 -20.91
C LEU A 203 -13.52 2.17 -20.09
N LYS A 204 -12.60 3.01 -20.60
CA LYS A 204 -12.14 4.23 -19.92
C LYS A 204 -13.30 5.15 -19.57
N ALA A 205 -14.21 5.42 -20.51
CA ALA A 205 -15.36 6.29 -20.29
C ALA A 205 -16.38 5.73 -19.27
N ARG A 206 -16.56 4.40 -19.22
CA ARG A 206 -17.38 3.75 -18.18
C ARG A 206 -16.69 3.80 -16.83
N ALA A 207 -15.42 3.43 -16.80
CA ALA A 207 -14.58 3.40 -15.61
C ALA A 207 -14.50 4.78 -14.94
N GLN A 208 -14.34 5.85 -15.72
CA GLN A 208 -14.38 7.24 -15.22
C GLN A 208 -15.69 7.59 -14.50
N ARG A 209 -16.83 7.16 -15.04
CA ARG A 209 -18.12 7.42 -14.39
C ARG A 209 -18.29 6.63 -13.10
N VAL A 210 -17.99 5.33 -13.12
CA VAL A 210 -18.14 4.47 -11.92
C VAL A 210 -17.12 4.77 -10.83
N ALA A 211 -15.95 5.30 -11.19
CA ALA A 211 -14.90 5.68 -10.25
C ALA A 211 -15.35 6.79 -9.29
N THR A 212 -16.23 7.69 -9.71
CA THR A 212 -16.78 8.78 -8.87
C THR A 212 -17.81 8.31 -7.85
N LEU A 213 -18.33 7.09 -7.98
CA LEU A 213 -19.36 6.54 -7.11
C LEU A 213 -18.73 5.78 -5.95
N ASP A 214 -19.20 6.00 -4.72
CA ASP A 214 -18.73 5.27 -3.52
C ASP A 214 -19.52 3.97 -3.32
N ALA A 215 -19.38 3.05 -4.28
CA ALA A 215 -20.02 1.73 -4.23
C ALA A 215 -19.04 0.62 -4.64
N PRO A 216 -19.32 -0.64 -4.25
CA PRO A 216 -18.55 -1.80 -4.68
C PRO A 216 -18.47 -1.92 -6.20
N LEU A 217 -17.29 -2.23 -6.71
CA LEU A 217 -17.02 -2.35 -8.15
C LEU A 217 -16.40 -3.72 -8.48
N LEU A 218 -17.09 -4.49 -9.32
CA LEU A 218 -16.61 -5.76 -9.86
C LEU A 218 -15.97 -5.55 -11.25
N ILE A 219 -14.70 -5.93 -11.39
CA ILE A 219 -13.91 -5.83 -12.61
C ILE A 219 -13.72 -7.25 -13.17
N GLN A 220 -14.39 -7.54 -14.28
CA GLN A 220 -14.33 -8.85 -14.93
C GLN A 220 -13.43 -8.80 -16.15
N GLY A 221 -12.68 -9.87 -16.39
CA GLY A 221 -11.87 -10.00 -17.59
C GLY A 221 -10.83 -11.10 -17.46
N GLU A 222 -10.36 -11.58 -18.61
CA GLU A 222 -9.37 -12.65 -18.69
C GLU A 222 -8.08 -12.32 -17.93
N THR A 223 -7.37 -13.37 -17.51
CA THR A 223 -6.08 -13.24 -16.85
C THR A 223 -5.09 -12.49 -17.75
N GLY A 224 -4.36 -11.53 -17.16
CA GLY A 224 -3.35 -10.74 -17.88
C GLY A 224 -3.90 -9.56 -18.70
N THR A 225 -5.16 -9.17 -18.55
CA THR A 225 -5.77 -8.01 -19.26
C THR A 225 -5.52 -6.64 -18.62
N GLY A 226 -4.98 -6.60 -17.40
CA GLY A 226 -4.69 -5.38 -16.64
C GLY A 226 -5.79 -4.94 -15.68
N LYS A 227 -6.54 -5.87 -15.07
CA LYS A 227 -7.64 -5.56 -14.13
C LYS A 227 -7.19 -4.68 -12.95
N GLU A 228 -6.01 -4.93 -12.39
CA GLU A 228 -5.44 -4.10 -11.31
C GLU A 228 -5.19 -2.66 -11.75
N LEU A 229 -4.69 -2.43 -12.98
CA LEU A 229 -4.51 -1.08 -13.52
C LEU A 229 -5.84 -0.33 -13.63
N VAL A 230 -6.92 -1.03 -14.00
CA VAL A 230 -8.27 -0.45 -14.01
C VAL A 230 -8.71 -0.07 -12.59
N ALA A 231 -8.45 -0.94 -11.60
CA ALA A 231 -8.78 -0.67 -10.20
C ALA A 231 -8.03 0.56 -9.66
N ARG A 232 -6.72 0.64 -9.89
CA ARG A 232 -5.87 1.77 -9.51
C ARG A 232 -6.31 3.06 -10.20
N ALA A 233 -6.60 3.01 -11.50
CA ALA A 233 -7.11 4.16 -12.23
C ALA A 233 -8.46 4.66 -11.69
N CYS A 234 -9.35 3.75 -11.27
CA CYS A 234 -10.61 4.13 -10.63
C CYS A 234 -10.39 4.78 -9.26
N HIS A 235 -9.46 4.27 -8.46
CA HIS A 235 -9.12 4.86 -7.16
C HIS A 235 -8.54 6.28 -7.31
N ALA A 236 -7.59 6.47 -8.24
CA ALA A 236 -6.86 7.71 -8.46
C ALA A 236 -7.75 8.93 -8.81
N ILE A 237 -8.97 8.71 -9.33
CA ILE A 237 -9.92 9.79 -9.64
C ILE A 237 -11.16 9.78 -8.74
N SER A 238 -11.17 8.94 -7.71
CA SER A 238 -12.28 8.83 -6.78
C SER A 238 -12.20 9.90 -5.68
N ALA A 239 -13.26 10.04 -4.89
CA ALA A 239 -13.25 10.87 -3.69
C ALA A 239 -12.21 10.43 -2.64
N ARG A 240 -11.68 9.21 -2.75
CA ARG A 240 -10.73 8.59 -1.82
C ARG A 240 -9.29 8.56 -2.38
N HIS A 241 -8.96 9.35 -3.41
CA HIS A 241 -7.66 9.31 -4.09
C HIS A 241 -6.45 9.63 -3.20
N ASP A 242 -6.63 10.46 -2.17
CA ASP A 242 -5.58 10.76 -1.18
C ASP A 242 -5.53 9.73 -0.02
N SER A 243 -6.42 8.73 -0.03
CA SER A 243 -6.54 7.72 1.02
C SER A 243 -5.89 6.39 0.59
N PRO A 244 -5.60 5.45 1.51
CA PRO A 244 -4.88 4.23 1.16
C PRO A 244 -5.55 3.41 0.06
N PHE A 245 -4.76 2.94 -0.91
CA PHE A 245 -5.12 1.83 -1.79
C PHE A 245 -4.32 0.60 -1.43
N LEU A 246 -4.97 -0.44 -0.91
CA LEU A 246 -4.35 -1.70 -0.54
C LEU A 246 -4.91 -2.85 -1.37
N ALA A 247 -4.05 -3.74 -1.86
CA ALA A 247 -4.42 -4.84 -2.73
C ALA A 247 -4.11 -6.20 -2.08
N LEU A 248 -5.01 -7.17 -2.28
CA LEU A 248 -4.84 -8.56 -1.88
C LEU A 248 -5.16 -9.46 -3.07
N ASN A 249 -4.22 -10.35 -3.43
CA ASN A 249 -4.49 -11.42 -4.39
C ASN A 249 -4.97 -12.66 -3.63
N CYS A 250 -6.24 -13.01 -3.81
CA CYS A 250 -6.89 -14.10 -3.08
C CYS A 250 -6.41 -15.48 -3.51
N ALA A 251 -5.86 -15.61 -4.71
CA ALA A 251 -5.34 -16.87 -5.25
C ALA A 251 -3.89 -17.16 -4.83
N ALA A 252 -3.15 -16.13 -4.39
CA ALA A 252 -1.71 -16.24 -4.12
C ALA A 252 -1.37 -16.77 -2.72
N LEU A 253 -2.33 -16.78 -1.79
CA LEU A 253 -2.12 -17.10 -0.39
C LEU A 253 -2.98 -18.29 0.05
N PRO A 254 -2.49 -19.13 0.98
CA PRO A 254 -3.34 -20.08 1.68
C PRO A 254 -4.48 -19.37 2.41
N GLU A 255 -5.63 -20.05 2.57
CA GLU A 255 -6.85 -19.49 3.16
C GLU A 255 -6.63 -18.78 4.51
N SER A 256 -5.90 -19.41 5.44
CA SER A 256 -5.63 -18.85 6.77
C SER A 256 -4.75 -17.59 6.72
N LEU A 257 -3.82 -17.53 5.77
CA LEU A 257 -2.99 -16.36 5.56
C LEU A 257 -3.80 -15.25 4.90
N ALA A 258 -4.62 -15.56 3.89
CA ALA A 258 -5.54 -14.60 3.29
C ALA A 258 -6.52 -14.01 4.32
N GLU A 259 -7.02 -14.84 5.25
CA GLU A 259 -7.89 -14.38 6.34
C GLU A 259 -7.16 -13.40 7.26
N SER A 260 -5.96 -13.75 7.70
CA SER A 260 -5.17 -12.93 8.63
C SER A 260 -4.61 -11.66 7.98
N GLU A 261 -4.31 -11.67 6.68
CA GLU A 261 -3.97 -10.45 5.94
C GLU A 261 -5.20 -9.53 5.80
N LEU A 262 -6.35 -10.06 5.39
CA LEU A 262 -7.53 -9.23 5.12
C LEU A 262 -8.16 -8.67 6.40
N PHE A 263 -8.33 -9.51 7.42
CA PHE A 263 -9.08 -9.19 8.65
C PHE A 263 -8.19 -9.02 9.89
N GLY A 264 -6.88 -9.28 9.80
CA GLY A 264 -6.00 -9.22 10.97
C GLY A 264 -6.24 -10.36 11.96
N TYR A 265 -5.41 -10.41 13.01
CA TYR A 265 -5.54 -11.39 14.09
C TYR A 265 -5.32 -10.74 15.47
N ALA A 266 -6.02 -11.26 16.47
CA ALA A 266 -5.85 -10.85 17.86
C ALA A 266 -4.60 -11.48 18.50
N ALA A 267 -4.09 -10.87 19.56
CA ALA A 267 -2.99 -11.41 20.34
C ALA A 267 -3.29 -12.86 20.80
N GLY A 268 -2.36 -13.79 20.56
CA GLY A 268 -2.53 -15.18 20.97
C GLY A 268 -3.54 -16.01 20.14
N ALA A 269 -4.01 -15.51 18.99
CA ALA A 269 -4.97 -16.22 18.13
C ALA A 269 -4.47 -17.61 17.65
N PHE A 270 -3.16 -17.79 17.52
CA PHE A 270 -2.53 -19.07 17.15
C PHE A 270 -1.07 -19.14 17.63
N THR A 271 -0.47 -20.33 17.58
CA THR A 271 0.94 -20.55 17.94
C THR A 271 1.87 -19.74 17.03
N GLY A 272 2.58 -18.76 17.57
CA GLY A 272 3.44 -17.85 16.81
C GLY A 272 2.81 -16.50 16.46
N ALA A 273 1.55 -16.25 16.85
CA ALA A 273 0.95 -14.93 16.77
C ALA A 273 1.76 -13.92 17.60
N GLN A 274 1.99 -12.73 17.04
CA GLN A 274 2.63 -11.66 17.78
C GLN A 274 1.81 -11.30 19.03
N ARG A 275 2.50 -10.96 20.12
CA ARG A 275 1.85 -10.61 21.40
C ARG A 275 0.90 -9.41 21.30
N GLY A 276 1.05 -8.57 20.27
CA GLY A 276 0.15 -7.45 19.99
C GLY A 276 -0.91 -7.68 18.92
N GLY A 277 -0.99 -8.88 18.34
CA GLY A 277 -1.83 -9.12 17.18
C GLY A 277 -1.28 -8.49 15.89
N LYS A 278 -2.10 -8.43 14.84
CA LYS A 278 -1.80 -7.76 13.57
C LYS A 278 -3.07 -7.14 13.00
N LEU A 279 -2.99 -5.89 12.54
CA LEU A 279 -4.07 -5.23 11.81
C LEU A 279 -4.28 -5.86 10.43
N GLY A 280 -5.55 -6.00 10.04
CA GLY A 280 -5.92 -6.42 8.69
C GLY A 280 -5.85 -5.29 7.66
N LEU A 281 -5.79 -5.65 6.38
CA LEU A 281 -5.86 -4.70 5.26
C LEU A 281 -7.12 -3.84 5.29
N LEU A 282 -8.25 -4.37 5.76
CA LEU A 282 -9.48 -3.59 5.93
C LEU A 282 -9.33 -2.45 6.94
N GLU A 283 -8.53 -2.64 8.00
CA GLU A 283 -8.27 -1.62 9.02
C GLU A 283 -7.26 -0.60 8.53
N LEU A 284 -6.21 -1.08 7.88
CA LEU A 284 -5.19 -0.24 7.29
C LEU A 284 -5.75 0.62 6.15
N ALA A 285 -6.78 0.15 5.45
CA ALA A 285 -7.45 0.89 4.40
C ALA A 285 -8.68 1.69 4.86
N ASP A 286 -8.88 1.92 6.16
CA ASP A 286 -10.03 2.71 6.62
C ASP A 286 -10.06 4.10 5.96
N GLN A 287 -11.26 4.53 5.54
CA GLN A 287 -11.54 5.65 4.63
C GLN A 287 -10.97 5.53 3.21
N GLY A 288 -10.13 4.52 2.94
CA GLY A 288 -9.51 4.23 1.66
C GLY A 288 -10.24 3.18 0.82
N THR A 289 -9.46 2.43 0.04
CA THR A 289 -9.92 1.43 -0.92
C THR A 289 -9.15 0.12 -0.75
N VAL A 290 -9.88 -1.00 -0.74
CA VAL A 290 -9.29 -2.35 -0.81
C VAL A 290 -9.62 -2.96 -2.16
N PHE A 291 -8.58 -3.46 -2.83
CA PHE A 291 -8.68 -4.21 -4.07
C PHE A 291 -8.48 -5.71 -3.82
N LEU A 292 -9.50 -6.50 -4.14
CA LEU A 292 -9.49 -7.96 -4.02
C LEU A 292 -9.32 -8.58 -5.42
N ASP A 293 -8.11 -8.99 -5.77
CA ASP A 293 -7.85 -9.70 -7.03
C ASP A 293 -8.18 -11.18 -6.90
N GLU A 294 -8.69 -11.74 -7.99
CA GLU A 294 -9.17 -13.12 -8.10
C GLU A 294 -10.16 -13.53 -7.00
N VAL A 295 -11.19 -12.71 -6.76
CA VAL A 295 -12.22 -12.95 -5.72
C VAL A 295 -12.99 -14.28 -5.91
N GLY A 296 -13.04 -14.79 -7.14
CA GLY A 296 -13.62 -16.11 -7.45
C GLY A 296 -12.83 -17.29 -6.86
N GLU A 297 -11.59 -17.07 -6.40
CA GLU A 297 -10.78 -18.10 -5.73
C GLU A 297 -10.99 -18.12 -4.20
N MET A 298 -11.83 -17.24 -3.65
CA MET A 298 -12.12 -17.24 -2.21
C MET A 298 -12.86 -18.51 -1.79
N SER A 299 -12.44 -19.08 -0.67
CA SER A 299 -13.16 -20.19 -0.02
C SER A 299 -14.55 -19.76 0.44
N PRO A 300 -15.51 -20.70 0.60
CA PRO A 300 -16.84 -20.39 1.14
C PRO A 300 -16.80 -19.71 2.53
N TYR A 301 -15.79 -20.03 3.34
CA TYR A 301 -15.57 -19.42 4.65
C TYR A 301 -15.18 -17.94 4.53
N LEU A 302 -14.20 -17.61 3.67
CA LEU A 302 -13.81 -16.22 3.41
C LEU A 302 -14.95 -15.43 2.75
N GLN A 303 -15.71 -16.06 1.84
CA GLN A 303 -16.90 -15.46 1.23
C GLN A 303 -17.92 -15.04 2.30
N ALA A 304 -18.20 -15.89 3.29
CA ALA A 304 -19.12 -15.57 4.38
C ALA A 304 -18.62 -14.40 5.26
N LYS A 305 -17.31 -14.34 5.52
CA LYS A 305 -16.70 -13.28 6.34
C LYS A 305 -16.69 -11.94 5.60
N LEU A 306 -16.37 -11.95 4.30
CA LEU A 306 -16.43 -10.77 3.43
C LEU A 306 -17.86 -10.25 3.28
N LEU A 307 -18.85 -11.14 3.15
CA LEU A 307 -20.27 -10.77 3.09
C LEU A 307 -20.72 -10.02 4.34
N ARG A 308 -20.29 -10.47 5.53
CA ARG A 308 -20.57 -9.75 6.79
C ARG A 308 -19.99 -8.34 6.75
N PHE A 309 -18.73 -8.22 6.35
CA PHE A 309 -18.07 -6.92 6.20
C PHE A 309 -18.82 -5.98 5.24
N LEU A 310 -19.20 -6.46 4.05
CA LEU A 310 -19.91 -5.66 3.04
C LEU A 310 -21.34 -5.25 3.45
N SER A 311 -21.84 -5.70 4.60
CA SER A 311 -23.18 -5.37 5.07
C SER A 311 -23.25 -4.02 5.77
N ASP A 312 -22.33 -3.74 6.68
CA ASP A 312 -22.32 -2.55 7.54
C ASP A 312 -20.91 -2.01 7.85
N GLY A 313 -19.87 -2.62 7.26
CA GLY A 313 -18.46 -2.29 7.50
C GLY A 313 -17.88 -2.96 8.75
N CYS A 314 -18.60 -3.89 9.37
CA CYS A 314 -18.17 -4.55 10.61
C CYS A 314 -17.59 -5.95 10.37
N PHE A 315 -16.54 -6.29 11.12
CA PHE A 315 -15.96 -7.64 11.13
C PHE A 315 -15.23 -7.93 12.45
N ARG A 316 -14.76 -9.18 12.61
CA ARG A 316 -13.91 -9.59 13.74
C ARG A 316 -12.58 -10.13 13.25
N ARG A 317 -11.52 -9.80 13.97
CA ARG A 317 -10.18 -10.37 13.75
C ARG A 317 -10.17 -11.86 14.00
N VAL A 318 -9.22 -12.57 13.41
CA VAL A 318 -9.01 -14.00 13.69
C VAL A 318 -8.69 -14.18 15.18
N GLY A 319 -9.44 -15.06 15.85
CA GLY A 319 -9.30 -15.31 17.28
C GLY A 319 -9.78 -14.17 18.20
N GLY A 320 -10.33 -13.09 17.65
CA GLY A 320 -10.86 -11.96 18.41
C GLY A 320 -12.39 -12.01 18.56
N ASP A 321 -12.88 -11.46 19.66
CA ASP A 321 -14.32 -11.28 19.95
C ASP A 321 -14.80 -9.83 19.71
N ARG A 322 -13.89 -8.86 19.79
CA ARG A 322 -14.14 -7.44 19.48
C ARG A 322 -14.52 -7.25 18.01
N GLU A 323 -15.63 -6.55 17.80
CA GLU A 323 -16.06 -6.11 16.49
C GLU A 323 -15.35 -4.79 16.11
N VAL A 324 -14.83 -4.76 14.89
CA VAL A 324 -14.15 -3.61 14.30
C VAL A 324 -15.00 -3.09 13.17
N ARG A 325 -15.23 -1.77 13.14
CA ARG A 325 -15.99 -1.09 12.09
C ARG A 325 -15.07 -0.16 11.31
N VAL A 326 -15.08 -0.30 9.98
CA VAL A 326 -14.30 0.53 9.05
C VAL A 326 -15.15 0.95 7.86
N ASN A 327 -14.79 2.05 7.23
CA ASN A 327 -15.42 2.56 6.02
C ASN A 327 -14.47 2.39 4.83
N VAL A 328 -14.56 1.27 4.12
CA VAL A 328 -13.67 0.94 3.00
C VAL A 328 -14.47 0.74 1.72
N ARG A 329 -14.03 1.35 0.63
CA ARG A 329 -14.55 1.04 -0.70
C ARG A 329 -13.92 -0.25 -1.20
N VAL A 330 -14.74 -1.22 -1.62
CA VAL A 330 -14.27 -2.51 -2.13
C VAL A 330 -14.28 -2.52 -3.65
N LEU A 331 -13.11 -2.72 -4.25
CA LEU A 331 -12.95 -3.06 -5.66
C LEU A 331 -12.59 -4.54 -5.72
N SER A 332 -13.18 -5.29 -6.63
CA SER A 332 -12.90 -6.72 -6.78
C SER A 332 -12.66 -7.05 -8.23
N ALA A 333 -11.81 -8.05 -8.49
CA ALA A 333 -11.54 -8.53 -9.83
C ALA A 333 -11.57 -10.05 -9.91
N THR A 334 -11.96 -10.57 -11.06
CA THR A 334 -11.87 -12.01 -11.35
C THR A 334 -11.84 -12.28 -12.84
N HIS A 335 -11.22 -13.40 -13.23
CA HIS A 335 -11.36 -13.98 -14.58
C HIS A 335 -12.47 -15.03 -14.70
N ARG A 336 -13.08 -15.44 -13.58
CA ARG A 336 -14.12 -16.48 -13.55
C ARG A 336 -15.50 -15.89 -13.76
N ASP A 337 -16.39 -16.74 -14.27
CA ASP A 337 -17.80 -16.45 -14.38
C ASP A 337 -18.49 -16.71 -13.03
N LEU A 338 -18.68 -15.63 -12.25
CA LEU A 338 -19.31 -15.72 -10.94
C LEU A 338 -20.78 -16.13 -11.02
N GLU A 339 -21.50 -15.79 -12.10
CA GLU A 339 -22.91 -16.20 -12.27
C GLU A 339 -23.01 -17.71 -12.42
N LYS A 340 -22.12 -18.29 -13.24
CA LYS A 340 -22.00 -19.75 -13.36
C LYS A 340 -21.61 -20.39 -12.02
N MET A 341 -20.64 -19.83 -11.31
CA MET A 341 -20.22 -20.36 -10.00
C MET A 341 -21.33 -20.31 -8.95
N VAL A 342 -22.19 -19.29 -8.98
CA VAL A 342 -23.38 -19.20 -8.14
C VAL A 342 -24.35 -20.32 -8.47
N SER A 343 -24.62 -20.57 -9.76
CA SER A 343 -25.48 -21.68 -10.19
C SER A 343 -24.95 -23.06 -9.78
N GLU A 344 -23.63 -23.20 -9.69
CA GLU A 344 -22.94 -24.43 -9.28
C GLU A 344 -22.77 -24.54 -7.75
N GLY A 345 -23.16 -23.51 -6.98
CA GLY A 345 -23.04 -23.47 -5.52
C GLY A 345 -21.61 -23.28 -5.00
N SER A 346 -20.64 -22.97 -5.86
CA SER A 346 -19.24 -22.72 -5.48
C SER A 346 -18.97 -21.26 -5.08
N PHE A 347 -19.90 -20.36 -5.41
CA PHE A 347 -19.89 -18.97 -4.97
C PHE A 347 -21.24 -18.58 -4.38
N ARG A 348 -21.26 -17.80 -3.31
CA ARG A 348 -22.52 -17.40 -2.68
C ARG A 348 -23.25 -16.33 -3.49
N GLU A 349 -24.54 -16.56 -3.72
CA GLU A 349 -25.42 -15.64 -4.43
C GLU A 349 -25.52 -14.26 -3.74
N ASP A 350 -25.64 -14.24 -2.41
CA ASP A 350 -25.75 -13.01 -1.62
C ASP A 350 -24.49 -12.13 -1.70
N LEU A 351 -23.31 -12.75 -1.69
CA LEU A 351 -22.04 -12.05 -1.88
C LEU A 351 -21.90 -11.51 -3.31
N PHE A 352 -22.30 -12.29 -4.32
CA PHE A 352 -22.27 -11.84 -5.71
C PHE A 352 -23.06 -10.56 -5.91
N TYR A 353 -24.29 -10.47 -5.40
CA TYR A 353 -25.10 -9.26 -5.52
C TYR A 353 -24.52 -8.05 -4.77
N ARG A 354 -23.81 -8.25 -3.65
CA ARG A 354 -23.13 -7.15 -2.94
C ARG A 354 -21.87 -6.66 -3.62
N LEU A 355 -21.15 -7.54 -4.33
CA LEU A 355 -19.96 -7.17 -5.10
C LEU A 355 -20.32 -6.55 -6.45
N ASN A 356 -21.33 -7.09 -7.13
CA ASN A 356 -21.76 -6.71 -8.47
C ASN A 356 -22.75 -5.53 -8.47
N VAL A 357 -22.46 -4.48 -7.69
CA VAL A 357 -23.26 -3.25 -7.67
C VAL A 357 -22.91 -2.37 -8.88
N LEU A 358 -21.62 -2.19 -9.12
CA LEU A 358 -21.06 -1.60 -10.33
C LEU A 358 -20.21 -2.66 -11.03
N ASN A 359 -20.21 -2.67 -12.36
CA ASN A 359 -19.40 -3.61 -13.12
C ASN A 359 -18.61 -2.96 -14.26
N LEU A 360 -17.45 -3.55 -14.54
CA LEU A 360 -16.62 -3.23 -15.69
C LEU A 360 -16.09 -4.50 -16.32
N GLN A 361 -16.33 -4.66 -17.62
CA GLN A 361 -15.74 -5.72 -18.42
C GLN A 361 -14.46 -5.21 -19.10
N VAL A 362 -13.32 -5.78 -18.76
CA VAL A 362 -12.03 -5.49 -19.40
C VAL A 362 -11.92 -6.35 -20.65
N PRO A 363 -11.83 -5.74 -21.86
CA PRO A 363 -11.77 -6.49 -23.09
C PRO A 363 -10.43 -7.24 -23.21
N PRO A 364 -10.43 -8.48 -23.70
CA PRO A 364 -9.21 -9.21 -23.99
C PRO A 364 -8.42 -8.52 -25.11
N LEU A 365 -7.12 -8.78 -25.16
CA LEU A 365 -6.18 -8.10 -26.06
C LEU A 365 -6.56 -8.28 -27.54
N ARG A 366 -7.08 -9.45 -27.91
CA ARG A 366 -7.56 -9.76 -29.27
C ARG A 366 -8.70 -8.85 -29.76
N GLU A 367 -9.47 -8.25 -28.85
CA GLU A 367 -10.55 -7.31 -29.19
C GLU A 367 -10.06 -5.85 -29.32
N ARG A 368 -8.78 -5.60 -28.99
CA ARG A 368 -8.19 -4.24 -29.00
C ARG A 368 -7.49 -3.90 -30.32
N GLY A 369 -7.40 -4.83 -31.27
CA GLY A 369 -6.89 -4.59 -32.62
C GLY A 369 -5.51 -3.94 -32.65
N HIS A 370 -5.41 -2.73 -33.23
CA HIS A 370 -4.15 -2.01 -33.41
C HIS A 370 -3.47 -1.58 -32.10
N ASP A 371 -4.18 -1.60 -30.97
CA ASP A 371 -3.58 -1.36 -29.65
C ASP A 371 -2.48 -2.37 -29.33
N ILE A 372 -2.53 -3.58 -29.92
CA ILE A 372 -1.48 -4.60 -29.79
C ILE A 372 -0.12 -4.04 -30.24
N LEU A 373 -0.07 -3.33 -31.37
CA LEU A 373 1.17 -2.76 -31.89
C LEU A 373 1.64 -1.57 -31.06
N LEU A 374 0.71 -0.75 -30.57
CA LEU A 374 1.01 0.36 -29.66
C LEU A 374 1.65 -0.16 -28.37
N MET A 375 1.02 -1.15 -27.74
CA MET A 375 1.54 -1.80 -26.53
C MET A 375 2.87 -2.51 -26.79
N ALA A 376 3.01 -3.20 -27.93
CA ALA A 376 4.25 -3.89 -28.28
C ALA A 376 5.44 -2.91 -28.40
N ASN A 377 5.24 -1.75 -29.03
CA ASN A 377 6.26 -0.72 -29.13
C ASN A 377 6.59 -0.11 -27.75
N HIS A 378 5.58 0.12 -26.92
CA HIS A 378 5.78 0.61 -25.55
C HIS A 378 6.60 -0.39 -24.71
N PHE A 379 6.23 -1.67 -24.73
CA PHE A 379 6.97 -2.72 -24.01
C PHE A 379 8.37 -2.93 -24.56
N MET A 380 8.61 -2.69 -25.85
CA MET A 380 9.95 -2.74 -26.42
C MET A 380 10.85 -1.64 -25.82
N GLN A 381 10.33 -0.41 -25.72
CA GLN A 381 11.05 0.69 -25.07
C GLN A 381 11.36 0.38 -23.61
N GLN A 382 10.36 -0.12 -22.86
CA GLN A 382 10.53 -0.50 -21.46
C GLN A 382 11.56 -1.65 -21.30
N ALA A 383 11.47 -2.68 -22.13
CA ALA A 383 12.38 -3.82 -22.09
C ALA A 383 13.83 -3.39 -22.38
N CYS A 384 14.05 -2.58 -23.42
CA CYS A 384 15.38 -2.06 -23.75
C CYS A 384 15.97 -1.19 -22.64
N ALA A 385 15.15 -0.34 -22.00
CA ALA A 385 15.58 0.45 -20.86
C ALA A 385 15.97 -0.44 -19.66
N GLN A 386 15.16 -1.46 -19.37
CA GLN A 386 15.40 -2.41 -18.27
C GLN A 386 16.70 -3.20 -18.45
N ILE A 387 17.03 -3.61 -19.68
CA ILE A 387 18.27 -4.34 -19.99
C ILE A 387 19.42 -3.42 -20.43
N GLN A 388 19.27 -2.10 -20.28
CA GLN A 388 20.28 -1.07 -20.54
C GLN A 388 20.88 -1.12 -21.97
N ARG A 389 20.03 -1.31 -22.99
CA ARG A 389 20.45 -1.28 -24.40
C ARG A 389 19.72 -0.20 -25.21
N PRO A 390 20.26 0.20 -26.38
CA PRO A 390 19.54 1.06 -27.32
C PRO A 390 18.19 0.46 -27.73
N VAL A 391 17.18 1.32 -27.88
CA VAL A 391 15.81 0.91 -28.22
C VAL A 391 15.77 0.16 -29.55
N CYS A 392 15.27 -1.08 -29.50
CA CYS A 392 15.01 -1.89 -30.68
C CYS A 392 13.66 -1.51 -31.31
N ARG A 393 13.50 -1.78 -32.60
CA ARG A 393 12.26 -1.55 -33.35
C ARG A 393 11.71 -2.86 -33.88
N LEU A 394 10.39 -2.99 -33.89
CA LEU A 394 9.71 -4.13 -34.52
C LEU A 394 9.69 -3.93 -36.04
N ALA A 395 10.18 -4.93 -36.79
CA ALA A 395 10.12 -4.92 -38.25
C ALA A 395 8.65 -4.97 -38.74
N PRO A 396 8.29 -4.31 -39.85
CA PRO A 396 6.93 -4.37 -40.38
C PRO A 396 6.42 -5.79 -40.66
N GLY A 397 7.32 -6.74 -40.95
CA GLY A 397 7.00 -8.16 -41.13
C GLY A 397 6.44 -8.84 -39.89
N THR A 398 6.67 -8.28 -38.69
CA THR A 398 6.14 -8.81 -37.43
C THR A 398 4.67 -8.49 -37.19
N TYR A 399 4.14 -7.42 -37.81
CA TYR A 399 2.81 -6.89 -37.46
C TYR A 399 1.68 -7.87 -37.74
N PRO A 400 1.63 -8.59 -38.89
CA PRO A 400 0.60 -9.59 -39.12
C PRO A 400 0.61 -10.70 -38.07
N ALA A 401 1.78 -11.13 -37.61
CA ALA A 401 1.91 -12.17 -36.59
C ALA A 401 1.42 -11.68 -35.21
N LEU A 402 1.74 -10.44 -34.84
CA LEU A 402 1.27 -9.83 -33.60
C LEU A 402 -0.24 -9.61 -33.60
N LEU A 403 -0.80 -9.08 -34.70
CA LEU A 403 -2.24 -8.81 -34.84
C LEU A 403 -3.08 -10.08 -35.00
N GLY A 404 -2.54 -11.10 -35.67
CA GLY A 404 -3.25 -12.36 -35.95
C GLY A 404 -3.26 -13.35 -34.78
N ASN A 405 -2.50 -13.10 -33.71
CA ASN A 405 -2.47 -13.99 -32.55
C ASN A 405 -3.68 -13.79 -31.62
N ARG A 406 -4.14 -14.87 -30.98
CA ARG A 406 -5.26 -14.83 -30.02
C ARG A 406 -4.91 -14.25 -28.65
N TRP A 407 -3.63 -14.25 -28.29
CA TRP A 407 -3.10 -13.76 -27.01
C TRP A 407 -3.83 -14.33 -25.78
N PRO A 408 -3.80 -15.66 -25.54
CA PRO A 408 -4.47 -16.28 -24.39
C PRO A 408 -3.97 -15.79 -23.02
N GLY A 409 -2.75 -15.24 -22.93
CA GLY A 409 -2.24 -14.55 -21.73
C GLY A 409 -2.31 -13.03 -21.80
N ASN A 410 -3.06 -12.49 -22.78
CA ASN A 410 -3.35 -11.08 -22.99
C ASN A 410 -2.08 -10.19 -22.95
N VAL A 411 -2.15 -9.06 -22.24
CA VAL A 411 -1.09 -8.06 -22.18
C VAL A 411 0.17 -8.64 -21.53
N ARG A 412 0.02 -9.49 -20.50
CA ARG A 412 1.16 -10.15 -19.82
C ARG A 412 1.94 -11.05 -20.78
N GLN A 413 1.25 -11.81 -21.63
CA GLN A 413 1.90 -12.62 -22.65
C GLN A 413 2.62 -11.75 -23.70
N LEU A 414 1.97 -10.70 -24.19
CA LEU A 414 2.57 -9.76 -25.14
C LEU A 414 3.86 -9.15 -24.57
N GLN A 415 3.80 -8.64 -23.34
CA GLN A 415 4.96 -8.07 -22.65
C GLN A 415 6.12 -9.07 -22.57
N ASN A 416 5.84 -10.31 -22.17
CA ASN A 416 6.86 -11.36 -22.08
C ASN A 416 7.47 -11.72 -23.45
N VAL A 417 6.65 -11.81 -24.50
CA VAL A 417 7.12 -12.08 -25.86
C VAL A 417 8.06 -10.95 -26.33
N ILE A 418 7.65 -9.70 -26.13
CA ILE A 418 8.42 -8.52 -26.53
C ILE A 418 9.72 -8.41 -25.73
N PHE A 419 9.67 -8.65 -24.41
CA PHE A 419 10.87 -8.65 -23.57
C PHE A 419 11.88 -9.71 -24.02
N ARG A 420 11.42 -10.95 -24.29
CA ARG A 420 12.29 -12.02 -24.80
C ARG A 420 12.93 -11.64 -26.14
N ALA A 421 12.15 -11.08 -27.06
CA ALA A 421 12.65 -10.61 -28.34
C ALA A 421 13.72 -9.53 -28.15
N ALA A 422 13.49 -8.54 -27.28
CA ALA A 422 14.45 -7.50 -26.96
C ALA A 422 15.74 -8.03 -26.30
N ALA A 423 15.67 -9.13 -25.55
CA ALA A 423 16.80 -9.74 -24.87
C ALA A 423 17.68 -10.59 -25.80
N ILE A 424 17.07 -11.27 -26.80
CA ILE A 424 17.76 -12.21 -27.69
C ILE A 424 18.21 -11.52 -28.99
N CYS A 425 17.53 -10.46 -29.44
CA CYS A 425 17.84 -9.85 -30.72
C CYS A 425 19.25 -9.23 -30.73
N GLU A 426 20.09 -9.67 -31.65
CA GLU A 426 21.44 -9.10 -31.84
C GLU A 426 21.37 -7.76 -32.57
N ASN A 427 20.33 -7.57 -33.40
CA ASN A 427 20.13 -6.39 -34.22
C ASN A 427 19.20 -5.35 -33.57
N PRO A 428 19.28 -4.06 -33.95
CA PRO A 428 18.32 -3.02 -33.55
C PRO A 428 16.91 -3.21 -34.13
N LEU A 429 16.75 -4.12 -35.09
CA LEU A 429 15.49 -4.45 -35.74
C LEU A 429 15.12 -5.90 -35.40
N VAL A 430 13.97 -6.07 -34.75
CA VAL A 430 13.41 -7.37 -34.34
C VAL A 430 12.54 -7.90 -35.47
N ASP A 431 12.88 -9.07 -35.99
CA ASP A 431 12.13 -9.74 -37.05
C ASP A 431 11.16 -10.80 -36.49
N ILE A 432 10.39 -11.44 -37.36
CA ILE A 432 9.39 -12.44 -36.98
C ILE A 432 10.01 -13.66 -36.29
N ASP A 433 11.23 -14.05 -36.68
CA ASP A 433 11.93 -15.21 -36.10
C ASP A 433 12.39 -14.95 -34.66
N ASP A 434 12.55 -13.69 -34.27
CA ASP A 434 12.87 -13.28 -32.89
C ASP A 434 11.64 -13.34 -31.97
N LEU A 435 10.43 -13.38 -32.54
CA LEU A 435 9.17 -13.42 -31.82
C LEU A 435 8.76 -14.87 -31.55
N ASP A 436 9.01 -15.37 -30.34
CA ASP A 436 8.56 -16.69 -29.86
C ASP A 436 7.02 -16.74 -29.62
N ILE A 437 6.24 -16.47 -30.66
CA ILE A 437 4.77 -16.40 -30.67
C ILE A 437 4.18 -17.81 -30.89
N ALA A 438 4.83 -18.65 -31.68
CA ALA A 438 4.32 -19.97 -32.08
C ALA A 438 4.36 -21.01 -30.93
N ARG A 439 5.37 -20.97 -30.06
CA ARG A 439 5.53 -21.97 -28.98
C ARG A 439 4.51 -21.79 -27.86
N THR A 440 4.06 -20.56 -27.62
CA THR A 440 3.12 -20.23 -26.53
C THR A 440 1.66 -20.57 -26.85
N ALA A 441 1.31 -20.79 -28.13
CA ALA A 441 -0.05 -21.17 -28.54
C ALA A 441 -0.33 -22.68 -28.37
N MET A 442 0.71 -23.52 -28.44
CA MET A 442 0.58 -24.98 -28.28
C MET A 442 0.38 -25.43 -26.82
N GLU A 443 0.77 -24.62 -25.84
CA GLU A 443 0.75 -25.03 -24.42
C GLU A 443 -0.64 -24.97 -23.74
N ARG A 444 -1.70 -24.48 -24.42
CA ARG A 444 -3.07 -24.41 -23.85
C ARG A 444 -4.20 -24.93 -24.75
N GLN A 445 -3.92 -25.44 -25.93
CA GLN A 445 -4.98 -25.96 -26.82
C GLN A 445 -5.62 -27.29 -26.37
N ASN A 446 -5.22 -27.85 -25.22
CA ASN A 446 -5.75 -29.11 -24.70
C ASN A 446 -6.83 -28.98 -23.60
N ASP A 447 -7.32 -27.79 -23.24
CA ASP A 447 -8.40 -27.61 -22.24
C ASP A 447 -9.81 -27.54 -22.88
N GLY A 448 -10.10 -28.40 -23.84
CA GLY A 448 -11.48 -28.78 -24.14
C GLY A 448 -11.90 -29.91 -23.19
N GLU A 449 -13.09 -29.86 -22.60
CA GLU A 449 -13.66 -31.04 -21.93
C GLU A 449 -13.65 -32.21 -22.91
N VAL A 450 -12.75 -33.17 -22.68
CA VAL A 450 -12.70 -34.42 -23.41
C VAL A 450 -13.83 -35.30 -22.88
N GLY A 451 -14.89 -35.49 -23.66
CA GLY A 451 -16.05 -36.30 -23.28
C GLY A 451 -15.71 -37.78 -23.08
N SER A 452 -14.75 -38.31 -23.84
CA SER A 452 -14.26 -39.70 -23.71
C SER A 452 -12.81 -39.88 -24.20
N LEU A 453 -12.13 -40.93 -23.72
CA LEU A 453 -10.77 -41.29 -24.17
C LEU A 453 -10.71 -41.51 -25.68
N GLU A 454 -11.77 -42.08 -26.26
CA GLU A 454 -11.86 -42.33 -27.71
C GLU A 454 -11.88 -41.00 -28.50
N GLU A 455 -12.65 -40.01 -28.06
CA GLU A 455 -12.68 -38.69 -28.69
C GLU A 455 -11.35 -37.93 -28.59
N ALA A 456 -10.66 -38.01 -27.44
CA ALA A 456 -9.32 -37.42 -27.28
C ALA A 456 -8.31 -38.06 -28.22
N VAL A 457 -8.30 -39.39 -28.30
CA VAL A 457 -7.38 -40.12 -29.17
C VAL A 457 -7.68 -39.82 -30.64
N GLU A 458 -8.96 -39.76 -31.04
CA GLU A 458 -9.34 -39.42 -32.41
C GLU A 458 -8.98 -37.98 -32.79
N SER A 459 -9.22 -37.03 -31.90
CA SER A 459 -8.87 -35.61 -32.10
C SER A 459 -7.35 -35.43 -32.23
N PHE A 460 -6.58 -36.08 -31.35
CA PHE A 460 -5.12 -36.08 -31.42
C PHE A 460 -4.62 -36.74 -32.71
N GLU A 461 -5.14 -37.92 -33.07
CA GLU A 461 -4.77 -38.61 -34.31
C GLU A 461 -5.07 -37.76 -35.54
N LYS A 462 -6.23 -37.09 -35.59
CA LYS A 462 -6.62 -36.21 -36.69
C LYS A 462 -5.66 -35.02 -36.82
N ASN A 463 -5.41 -34.30 -35.74
CA ASN A 463 -4.54 -33.13 -35.74
C ASN A 463 -3.10 -33.49 -36.12
N LEU A 464 -2.58 -34.61 -35.59
CA LEU A 464 -1.26 -35.12 -35.93
C LEU A 464 -1.14 -35.43 -37.43
N LEU A 465 -2.16 -36.05 -38.02
CA LEU A 465 -2.17 -36.37 -39.45
C LEU A 465 -2.32 -35.12 -40.33
N GLU A 466 -3.18 -34.15 -39.97
CA GLU A 466 -3.32 -32.89 -40.69
C GLU A 466 -2.01 -32.08 -40.69
N GLN A 467 -1.35 -31.98 -39.54
CA GLN A 467 -0.09 -31.28 -39.40
C GLN A 467 1.04 -31.93 -40.21
N LEU A 468 1.14 -33.26 -40.19
CA LEU A 468 2.21 -33.96 -40.90
C LEU A 468 1.95 -34.07 -42.40
N TYR A 469 0.69 -33.99 -42.85
CA TYR A 469 0.35 -34.11 -44.27
C TYR A 469 0.95 -32.98 -45.13
N SER A 470 1.14 -31.77 -44.56
CA SER A 470 1.77 -30.66 -45.29
C SER A 470 3.21 -30.96 -45.70
N SER A 471 3.95 -31.70 -44.87
CA SER A 471 5.35 -32.06 -45.09
C SER A 471 5.52 -33.45 -45.71
N TYR A 472 4.51 -34.31 -45.58
CA TYR A 472 4.49 -35.69 -46.07
C TYR A 472 3.15 -36.00 -46.76
N PRO A 473 2.92 -35.53 -48.01
CA PRO A 473 1.62 -35.57 -48.69
C PRO A 473 1.32 -36.94 -49.32
N SER A 474 1.56 -38.02 -48.57
CA SER A 474 1.26 -39.39 -48.97
C SER A 474 1.11 -40.28 -47.76
N SER A 475 0.13 -41.18 -47.80
CA SER A 475 -0.03 -42.25 -46.81
C SER A 475 1.23 -43.10 -46.65
N ARG A 476 2.06 -43.27 -47.68
CA ARG A 476 3.33 -44.04 -47.59
C ARG A 476 4.41 -43.27 -46.85
N LEU A 477 4.50 -41.97 -47.09
CA LEU A 477 5.46 -41.08 -46.42
C LEU A 477 5.10 -40.90 -44.95
N LEU A 478 3.82 -40.71 -44.64
CA LEU A 478 3.32 -40.64 -43.27
C LEU A 478 3.55 -41.95 -42.51
N ALA A 479 3.28 -43.10 -43.14
CA ALA A 479 3.52 -44.41 -42.52
C ALA A 479 5.01 -44.65 -42.20
N ALA A 480 5.91 -44.23 -43.10
CA ALA A 480 7.36 -44.29 -42.86
C ALA A 480 7.79 -43.36 -41.71
N ARG A 481 7.24 -42.14 -41.66
CA ARG A 481 7.56 -41.14 -40.63
C ARG A 481 7.04 -41.51 -39.24
N LEU A 482 5.88 -42.17 -39.20
CA LEU A 482 5.18 -42.58 -37.98
C LEU A 482 5.45 -44.06 -37.60
N HIS A 483 6.35 -44.73 -38.32
CA HIS A 483 6.73 -46.13 -38.08
C HIS A 483 5.53 -47.08 -37.96
N THR A 484 4.55 -46.93 -38.85
CA THR A 484 3.32 -47.73 -38.85
C THR A 484 3.00 -48.25 -40.25
N SER A 485 1.94 -49.04 -40.39
CA SER A 485 1.54 -49.59 -41.68
C SER A 485 0.85 -48.54 -42.56
N HIS A 486 1.19 -48.55 -43.85
CA HIS A 486 0.55 -47.72 -44.86
C HIS A 486 -0.98 -47.90 -44.88
N SER A 487 -1.47 -49.12 -44.69
CA SER A 487 -2.90 -49.41 -44.63
C SER A 487 -3.58 -48.76 -43.44
N ALA A 488 -2.94 -48.75 -42.26
CA ALA A 488 -3.49 -48.13 -41.06
C ALA A 488 -3.57 -46.59 -41.18
N ILE A 489 -2.59 -45.96 -41.82
CA ILE A 489 -2.62 -44.52 -42.11
C ILE A 489 -3.67 -44.20 -43.18
N ALA A 490 -3.77 -45.01 -44.24
CA ALA A 490 -4.76 -44.80 -45.30
C ALA A 490 -6.21 -44.90 -44.78
N ILE A 491 -6.48 -45.81 -43.83
CA ILE A 491 -7.78 -45.92 -43.17
C ILE A 491 -8.08 -44.66 -42.35
N ARG A 492 -7.13 -44.17 -41.55
CA ARG A 492 -7.28 -42.97 -40.72
C ARG A 492 -7.44 -41.69 -41.54
N LEU A 493 -6.66 -41.52 -42.61
CA LEU A 493 -6.80 -40.37 -43.53
C LEU A 493 -8.20 -40.32 -44.17
N ARG A 494 -8.76 -41.48 -44.55
CA ARG A 494 -10.15 -41.56 -45.03
C ARG A 494 -11.17 -41.26 -43.94
N LYS A 495 -10.97 -41.83 -42.75
CA LYS A 495 -11.85 -41.61 -41.58
C LYS A 495 -11.97 -40.12 -41.24
N TYR A 496 -10.85 -39.39 -41.29
CA TYR A 496 -10.80 -37.97 -40.94
C TYR A 496 -11.01 -37.00 -42.11
N GLY A 497 -11.26 -37.50 -43.32
CA GLY A 497 -11.55 -36.66 -44.50
C GLY A 497 -10.35 -35.86 -45.04
N ILE A 498 -9.12 -36.28 -44.74
CA ILE A 498 -7.90 -35.60 -45.19
C ILE A 498 -7.64 -36.03 -46.65
N PRO A 499 -7.68 -35.11 -47.63
CA PRO A 499 -7.80 -35.46 -49.03
C PRO A 499 -6.54 -36.14 -49.57
N ASN A 500 -6.69 -37.42 -49.90
CA ASN A 500 -5.75 -38.21 -50.67
C ASN A 500 -5.89 -37.79 -52.15
N LYS A 501 -5.16 -36.74 -52.58
CA LYS A 501 -5.03 -36.47 -54.01
C LYS A 501 -4.34 -37.69 -54.64
N GLN A 502 -5.04 -38.34 -55.57
CA GLN A 502 -4.56 -39.49 -56.33
C GLN A 502 -3.23 -39.19 -57.02
#